data_AF-A0A7W1CDZ0-F1
#
_entry.id   AF-A0A7W1CDZ0-F1
#
_cell.length_a   1.000
_cell.length_b   1.000
_cell.length_c   1.000
_cell.angle_alpha   90.00
_cell.angle_beta   90.00
_cell.angle_gamma   90.00
#
_symmetry.space_group_name_H-M   'P 1'
#
loop_
_entity.id
_entity.type
_entity.pdbx_description
1 polymer ?
#
loop_
_entity_poly.entity_id
_entity_poly.type
_entity_poly.pdbx_seq_one_letter_code
_entity_poly.pdbx_strand_id
1 'polypeptide(L)'
;MRKIFISGTAFVFSIFAVFLAACGNAATTQTANNSNKAVVANSAATGENAEITIDSHRTFRVDFKSEPVTIQAGTPTMLAFTVKDKQGATVKDLQIVHEKPMHLLVVSKDLAEFYHIHPEQSADGSYRVSHVFPNGGNYKLYADFTPKDAVQVVEQIDIKVAGTERAKVALQPDTSFEKTVDGLKIVMKLSAEIKAGQELTLDFQAFDASSGKPATDLQNYLGELAHFVIISEDMKDFVHAH
;
A
#
# COMPACT_ATOMS: atom_id res chain seq x y z
N MET A 1 -7.48 22.98 0.04
CA MET A 1 -6.67 21.88 0.60
C MET A 1 -7.14 20.58 -0.03
N ARG A 2 -6.37 19.99 -0.95
CA ARG A 2 -6.69 18.69 -1.54
C ARG A 2 -5.88 17.63 -0.81
N LYS A 3 -6.48 16.99 0.20
CA LYS A 3 -5.99 15.69 0.69
C LYS A 3 -6.63 14.65 -0.21
N ILE A 4 -5.84 13.94 -1.01
CA ILE A 4 -6.35 12.89 -1.88
C ILE A 4 -6.68 11.69 -0.97
N PHE A 5 -7.97 11.46 -0.76
CA PHE A 5 -8.49 10.26 -0.12
C PHE A 5 -9.26 9.48 -1.18
N ILE A 6 -8.82 8.28 -1.53
CA ILE A 6 -9.71 7.29 -2.12
C ILE A 6 -10.49 6.67 -0.95
N SER A 7 -11.58 7.34 -0.57
CA SER A 7 -12.56 6.87 0.41
C SER A 7 -13.94 7.38 -0.03
N GLY A 8 -14.92 6.47 -0.01
CA GLY A 8 -16.28 6.68 -0.51
C GLY A 8 -17.00 7.93 0.01
N THR A 9 -17.88 8.43 -0.82
CA THR A 9 -18.52 9.76 -0.87
C THR A 9 -19.39 10.14 0.34
N ALA A 10 -19.39 11.43 0.73
CA ALA A 10 -20.58 12.21 1.14
C ALA A 10 -20.32 13.73 1.05
N PHE A 11 -21.25 14.46 0.43
CA PHE A 11 -21.24 15.92 0.19
C PHE A 11 -21.85 16.72 1.37
N VAL A 12 -21.46 18.00 1.55
CA VAL A 12 -22.33 19.23 1.62
C VAL A 12 -21.55 20.50 2.07
N PHE A 13 -21.58 21.51 1.19
CA PHE A 13 -21.47 23.00 1.25
C PHE A 13 -20.48 23.83 2.13
N SER A 14 -19.62 24.57 1.39
CA SER A 14 -19.25 26.01 1.39
C SER A 14 -19.09 26.86 2.65
N ILE A 15 -17.97 27.59 2.73
CA ILE A 15 -17.87 29.08 2.79
C ILE A 15 -16.50 29.54 2.25
N PHE A 16 -16.53 30.66 1.52
CA PHE A 16 -15.41 31.40 0.92
C PHE A 16 -14.43 31.98 1.97
N ALA A 17 -13.13 31.94 1.67
CA ALA A 17 -12.19 32.99 2.07
C ALA A 17 -11.04 33.08 1.05
N VAL A 18 -10.95 34.24 0.40
CA VAL A 18 -9.87 34.63 -0.52
C VAL A 18 -8.66 35.04 0.31
N PHE A 19 -7.49 34.49 0.01
CA PHE A 19 -6.22 35.15 0.30
C PHE A 19 -5.30 35.07 -0.91
N LEU A 20 -4.96 36.25 -1.44
CA LEU A 20 -3.86 36.47 -2.36
C LEU A 20 -2.54 36.24 -1.61
N ALA A 21 -1.65 35.45 -2.19
CA ALA A 21 -0.21 35.63 -2.01
C ALA A 21 0.53 35.18 -3.28
N ALA A 22 1.48 36.02 -3.69
CA ALA A 22 2.16 36.00 -4.97
C ALA A 22 3.41 35.10 -4.98
N CYS A 23 3.68 34.60 -6.19
CA CYS A 23 4.97 34.29 -6.82
C CYS A 23 6.02 33.42 -6.10
N GLY A 24 6.26 32.26 -6.71
CA GLY A 24 7.51 31.51 -6.60
C GLY A 24 7.48 30.26 -7.50
N ASN A 25 7.68 30.43 -8.81
CA ASN A 25 7.81 29.29 -9.72
C ASN A 25 9.18 28.61 -9.50
N ALA A 26 9.19 27.55 -8.70
CA ALA A 26 10.23 26.54 -8.75
C ALA A 26 9.52 25.18 -8.82
N ALA A 27 9.70 24.47 -9.94
CA ALA A 27 9.34 23.06 -10.01
C ALA A 27 10.30 22.32 -9.08
N THR A 28 9.79 21.75 -7.98
CA THR A 28 10.59 20.95 -7.07
C THR A 28 10.80 19.58 -7.70
N THR A 29 12.02 19.30 -8.14
CA THR A 29 12.45 17.96 -8.55
C THR A 29 12.85 17.19 -7.28
N GLN A 30 12.17 16.09 -6.97
CA GLN A 30 12.64 15.09 -6.02
C GLN A 30 13.05 13.81 -6.76
N THR A 31 14.14 13.18 -6.31
CA THR A 31 14.66 11.93 -6.86
C THR A 31 14.53 10.86 -5.80
N ALA A 32 13.79 9.80 -6.09
CA ALA A 32 13.70 8.63 -5.24
C ALA A 32 14.60 7.50 -5.80
N ASN A 33 15.51 7.00 -4.97
CA ASN A 33 16.40 5.89 -5.29
C ASN A 33 15.92 4.64 -4.55
N ASN A 34 15.29 3.70 -5.25
CA ASN A 34 14.76 2.47 -4.66
C ASN A 34 15.71 1.28 -4.87
N SER A 35 16.73 1.20 -4.01
CA SER A 35 17.69 0.07 -3.96
C SER A 35 17.28 -1.05 -3.01
N ASN A 36 16.13 -0.93 -2.31
CA ASN A 36 15.77 -1.84 -1.24
C ASN A 36 15.09 -3.10 -1.79
N LYS A 37 15.87 -4.18 -1.86
CA LYS A 37 15.35 -5.53 -2.09
C LYS A 37 14.74 -6.04 -0.79
N ALA A 38 13.44 -5.81 -0.60
CA ALA A 38 12.71 -6.34 0.54
C ALA A 38 12.81 -7.88 0.59
N VAL A 39 12.91 -8.45 1.78
CA VAL A 39 12.83 -9.90 1.95
C VAL A 39 11.35 -10.30 1.89
N VAL A 40 10.98 -11.03 0.84
CA VAL A 40 9.62 -11.54 0.64
C VAL A 40 9.48 -12.90 1.34
N ALA A 41 8.56 -12.99 2.29
CA ALA A 41 8.22 -14.23 2.98
C ALA A 41 6.75 -14.61 2.70
N ASN A 42 6.50 -15.88 2.36
CA ASN A 42 5.15 -16.37 2.07
C ASN A 42 4.61 -17.19 3.25
N SER A 43 3.45 -16.82 3.77
CA SER A 43 2.71 -17.61 4.76
C SER A 43 1.29 -17.87 4.27
N ALA A 44 0.93 -19.15 4.11
CA ALA A 44 -0.44 -19.55 3.77
C ALA A 44 -1.29 -19.64 5.04
N ALA A 45 -2.28 -18.76 5.18
CA ALA A 45 -3.27 -18.88 6.24
C ALA A 45 -4.35 -19.89 5.81
N THR A 46 -4.27 -21.12 6.31
CA THR A 46 -5.36 -22.09 6.20
C THR A 46 -6.04 -22.21 7.56
N GLY A 47 -7.38 -22.15 7.56
CA GLY A 47 -8.20 -22.24 8.76
C GLY A 47 -8.10 -23.61 9.42
N GLU A 48 -8.15 -23.59 10.76
CA GLU A 48 -8.15 -24.71 11.71
C GLU A 48 -6.83 -25.49 11.87
N ASN A 49 -6.17 -25.26 13.01
CA ASN A 49 -5.13 -26.11 13.63
C ASN A 49 -4.02 -26.61 12.68
N ALA A 50 -3.48 -25.74 11.83
CA ALA A 50 -2.24 -26.04 11.12
C ALA A 50 -1.05 -25.78 12.07
N GLU A 51 -0.40 -26.86 12.48
CA GLU A 51 0.93 -26.84 13.09
C GLU A 51 1.87 -26.12 12.12
N ILE A 52 2.30 -24.91 12.50
CA ILE A 52 3.15 -24.06 11.67
C ILE A 52 4.50 -24.76 11.52
N THR A 53 4.76 -25.35 10.36
CA THR A 53 6.10 -25.82 9.99
C THR A 53 7.02 -24.61 9.99
N ILE A 54 7.84 -24.48 11.05
CA ILE A 54 8.82 -23.41 11.18
C ILE A 54 9.88 -23.64 10.11
N ASP A 55 9.82 -22.86 9.03
CA ASP A 55 10.95 -22.67 8.14
C ASP A 55 12.09 -22.03 8.94
N SER A 56 13.07 -22.85 9.31
CA SER A 56 14.18 -22.52 10.22
C SER A 56 15.14 -21.46 9.68
N HIS A 57 14.88 -20.90 8.49
CA HIS A 57 15.71 -19.89 7.83
C HIS A 57 15.13 -18.47 7.89
N ARG A 58 13.91 -18.28 8.42
CA ARG A 58 13.29 -16.95 8.51
C ARG A 58 13.71 -16.21 9.78
N THR A 59 14.24 -15.00 9.61
CA THR A 59 14.61 -14.12 10.73
C THR A 59 13.40 -13.56 11.46
N PHE A 60 12.31 -13.31 10.71
CA PHE A 60 11.04 -12.80 11.22
C PHE A 60 9.87 -13.54 10.57
N ARG A 61 8.75 -13.63 11.28
CA ARG A 61 7.45 -14.10 10.75
C ARG A 61 6.31 -13.25 11.30
N VAL A 62 5.15 -13.30 10.66
CA VAL A 62 3.95 -12.62 11.14
C VAL A 62 2.87 -13.65 11.50
N ASP A 63 2.46 -13.66 12.77
CA ASP A 63 1.26 -14.39 13.16
C ASP A 63 0.05 -13.50 12.84
N PHE A 64 -0.74 -13.89 11.83
CA PHE A 64 -1.93 -13.17 11.36
C PHE A 64 -3.21 -13.72 12.00
N LYS A 65 -4.13 -12.82 12.38
CA LYS A 65 -5.48 -13.15 12.84
C LYS A 65 -6.49 -12.15 12.28
N SER A 66 -7.72 -12.61 12.10
CA SER A 66 -8.87 -11.76 11.83
C SER A 66 -9.95 -11.96 12.91
N GLU A 67 -10.66 -10.89 13.23
CA GLU A 67 -11.84 -10.90 14.09
C GLU A 67 -13.00 -10.20 13.34
N PRO A 68 -14.05 -10.93 12.93
CA PRO A 68 -14.25 -12.38 13.08
C PRO A 68 -13.25 -13.25 12.30
N VAL A 69 -13.15 -14.54 12.67
CA VAL A 69 -12.28 -15.52 11.97
C VAL A 69 -12.69 -15.69 10.52
N THR A 70 -13.99 -15.76 10.24
CA THR A 70 -14.51 -15.72 8.86
C THR A 70 -14.67 -14.26 8.44
N ILE A 71 -13.80 -13.81 7.55
CA ILE A 71 -13.86 -12.47 6.97
C ILE A 71 -15.04 -12.41 5.98
N GLN A 72 -15.97 -11.49 6.20
CA GLN A 72 -17.19 -11.35 5.39
C GLN A 72 -17.23 -9.98 4.71
N ALA A 73 -17.43 -9.98 3.39
CA ALA A 73 -17.58 -8.76 2.60
C ALA A 73 -18.73 -7.89 3.12
N GLY A 74 -18.55 -6.57 3.10
CA GLY A 74 -19.49 -5.57 3.58
C GLY A 74 -19.53 -5.42 5.10
N THR A 75 -18.71 -6.16 5.85
CA THR A 75 -18.67 -6.08 7.32
C THR A 75 -17.29 -5.66 7.83
N PRO A 76 -17.21 -4.85 8.90
CA PRO A 76 -15.93 -4.54 9.55
C PRO A 76 -15.23 -5.81 10.04
N THR A 77 -13.96 -5.95 9.67
CA THR A 77 -13.08 -7.01 10.14
C THR A 77 -11.84 -6.36 10.76
N MET A 78 -11.52 -6.74 11.99
CA MET A 78 -10.26 -6.38 12.61
C MET A 78 -9.17 -7.33 12.10
N LEU A 79 -8.14 -6.80 11.47
CA LEU A 79 -6.94 -7.53 11.04
C LEU A 79 -5.84 -7.28 12.07
N ALA A 80 -5.21 -8.33 12.57
CA ALA A 80 -4.17 -8.27 13.58
C ALA A 80 -2.90 -9.02 13.14
N PHE A 81 -1.76 -8.36 13.27
CA PHE A 81 -0.46 -8.84 12.83
C PHE A 81 0.50 -8.83 14.04
N THR A 82 1.02 -9.99 14.44
CA THR A 82 2.03 -10.08 15.50
C THR A 82 3.37 -10.50 14.91
N VAL A 83 4.33 -9.58 14.87
CA VAL A 83 5.67 -9.87 14.38
C VAL A 83 6.44 -10.69 15.42
N LYS A 84 6.99 -11.82 15.00
CA LYS A 84 7.82 -12.71 15.81
C LYS A 84 9.22 -12.76 15.26
N ASP A 85 10.22 -12.71 16.13
CA ASP A 85 11.60 -13.00 15.76
C ASP A 85 11.84 -14.52 15.62
N LYS A 86 13.06 -14.90 15.21
CA LYS A 86 13.51 -16.28 15.12
C LYS A 86 13.47 -17.06 16.47
N GLN A 87 13.41 -16.38 17.62
CA GLN A 87 13.23 -16.99 18.94
C GLN A 87 11.74 -17.17 19.30
N GLY A 88 10.81 -16.63 18.51
CA GLY A 88 9.38 -16.62 18.79
C GLY A 88 8.93 -15.50 19.73
N ALA A 89 9.82 -14.56 20.11
CA ALA A 89 9.47 -13.40 20.90
C ALA A 89 8.72 -12.38 20.05
N THR A 90 7.77 -11.65 20.66
CA THR A 90 7.04 -10.57 19.97
C THR A 90 7.95 -9.36 19.80
N VAL A 91 8.13 -8.92 18.56
CA VAL A 91 8.81 -7.66 18.23
C VAL A 91 7.82 -6.52 18.41
N LYS A 92 8.17 -5.54 19.26
CA LYS A 92 7.30 -4.40 19.62
C LYS A 92 7.89 -3.03 19.25
N ASP A 93 9.06 -3.01 18.63
CA ASP A 93 9.82 -1.80 18.33
C ASP A 93 10.17 -1.73 16.83
N LEU A 94 9.15 -1.93 15.99
CA LEU A 94 9.28 -1.66 14.55
C LEU A 94 9.68 -0.19 14.32
N GLN A 95 10.57 0.02 13.35
CA GLN A 95 10.97 1.36 12.92
C GLN A 95 9.78 2.08 12.27
N ILE A 96 9.73 3.40 12.45
CA ILE A 96 8.78 4.25 11.76
C ILE A 96 9.35 4.59 10.37
N VAL A 97 8.73 4.06 9.33
CA VAL A 97 9.04 4.33 7.92
C VAL A 97 7.80 4.96 7.29
N HIS A 98 7.96 6.04 6.53
CA HIS A 98 6.83 6.84 6.02
C HIS A 98 5.78 7.14 7.11
N GLU A 99 6.26 7.61 8.26
CA GLU A 99 5.44 7.98 9.43
C GLU A 99 4.63 6.85 10.08
N LYS A 100 4.79 5.60 9.65
CA LYS A 100 4.05 4.44 10.18
C LYS A 100 4.98 3.28 10.56
N PRO A 101 4.63 2.47 11.58
CA PRO A 101 5.42 1.29 11.95
C PRO A 101 5.18 0.10 11.01
N MET A 102 4.05 0.10 10.29
CA MET A 102 3.64 -0.96 9.38
C MET A 102 2.76 -0.38 8.28
N HIS A 103 3.04 -0.77 7.04
CA HIS A 103 2.15 -0.58 5.91
C HIS A 103 1.49 -1.89 5.56
N LEU A 104 0.18 -1.87 5.35
CA LEU A 104 -0.58 -3.02 4.90
C LEU A 104 -1.18 -2.71 3.54
N LEU A 105 -0.80 -3.52 2.56
CA LEU A 105 -1.39 -3.45 1.23
C LEU A 105 -2.32 -4.64 1.05
N VAL A 106 -3.58 -4.36 0.71
CA VAL A 106 -4.63 -5.34 0.54
C VAL A 106 -4.98 -5.37 -0.94
N VAL A 107 -4.75 -6.51 -1.60
CA VAL A 107 -4.86 -6.60 -3.06
C VAL A 107 -5.72 -7.80 -3.46
N SER A 108 -6.75 -7.61 -4.29
CA SER A 108 -7.52 -8.74 -4.82
C SER A 108 -6.67 -9.58 -5.76
N LYS A 109 -6.99 -10.88 -5.89
CA LYS A 109 -6.21 -11.82 -6.72
C LYS A 109 -6.10 -11.45 -8.20
N ASP A 110 -7.03 -10.66 -8.72
CA ASP A 110 -7.03 -10.14 -10.09
C ASP A 110 -6.53 -8.68 -10.17
N LEU A 111 -5.90 -8.16 -9.12
CA LEU A 111 -5.27 -6.82 -9.02
C LEU A 111 -6.21 -5.61 -9.16
N ALA A 112 -7.53 -5.82 -9.24
CA ALA A 112 -8.48 -4.73 -9.47
C ALA A 112 -8.96 -4.02 -8.18
N GLU A 113 -8.70 -4.59 -7.00
CA GLU A 113 -8.89 -3.89 -5.72
C GLU A 113 -7.56 -3.73 -5.02
N PHE A 114 -7.30 -2.52 -4.53
CA PHE A 114 -6.08 -2.14 -3.87
C PHE A 114 -6.40 -1.19 -2.72
N TYR A 115 -5.87 -1.48 -1.53
CA TYR A 115 -5.95 -0.61 -0.37
C TYR A 115 -4.59 -0.51 0.31
N HIS A 116 -4.18 0.71 0.62
CA HIS A 116 -2.99 0.99 1.42
C HIS A 116 -3.43 1.54 2.77
N ILE A 117 -3.36 0.70 3.81
CA ILE A 117 -3.84 1.00 5.15
C ILE A 117 -2.73 0.79 6.17
N HIS A 118 -2.86 1.40 7.35
CA HIS A 118 -1.77 1.50 8.32
C HIS A 118 -2.20 0.90 9.67
N PRO A 119 -1.80 -0.36 9.97
CA PRO A 119 -2.01 -0.96 11.27
C PRO A 119 -1.35 -0.18 12.41
N GLU A 120 -2.09 0.02 13.50
CA GLU A 120 -1.61 0.70 14.69
C GLU A 120 -1.23 -0.31 15.77
N GLN A 121 -0.18 0.00 16.52
CA GLN A 121 0.30 -0.90 17.57
C GLN A 121 -0.69 -0.92 18.75
N SER A 122 -1.01 -2.13 19.21
CA SER A 122 -1.82 -2.41 20.39
C SER A 122 -0.95 -2.79 21.59
N ALA A 123 -1.52 -2.73 22.80
CA ALA A 123 -0.78 -2.99 24.05
C ALA A 123 -0.18 -4.41 24.14
N ASP A 124 -0.81 -5.40 23.51
CA ASP A 124 -0.30 -6.77 23.42
C ASP A 124 0.93 -6.89 22.50
N GLY A 125 1.24 -5.85 21.72
CA GLY A 125 2.32 -5.80 20.73
C GLY A 125 1.90 -6.19 19.32
N SER A 126 0.62 -6.51 19.10
CA SER A 126 0.09 -6.70 17.75
C SER A 126 -0.13 -5.36 17.06
N TYR A 127 -0.09 -5.35 15.73
CA TYR A 127 -0.48 -4.23 14.90
C TYR A 127 -1.86 -4.50 14.33
N ARG A 128 -2.81 -3.59 14.53
CA ARG A 128 -4.24 -3.83 14.26
C ARG A 128 -4.83 -2.75 13.37
N VAL A 129 -5.74 -3.15 12.47
CA VAL A 129 -6.53 -2.23 11.64
C VAL A 129 -7.91 -2.81 11.37
N SER A 130 -8.94 -1.98 11.44
CA SER A 130 -10.28 -2.33 10.99
C SER A 130 -10.40 -2.05 9.49
N HIS A 131 -10.85 -3.04 8.72
CA HIS A 131 -11.09 -2.90 7.28
C HIS A 131 -12.43 -3.51 6.89
N VAL A 132 -13.10 -2.91 5.91
CA VAL A 132 -14.32 -3.44 5.30
C VAL A 132 -13.99 -3.80 3.87
N PHE A 133 -13.94 -5.10 3.57
CA PHE A 133 -13.78 -5.59 2.20
C PHE A 133 -15.11 -5.40 1.46
N PRO A 134 -15.17 -4.64 0.35
CA PRO A 134 -16.46 -4.41 -0.32
C PRO A 134 -16.95 -5.64 -1.09
N ASN A 135 -16.05 -6.54 -1.51
CA ASN A 135 -16.39 -7.73 -2.28
C ASN A 135 -15.83 -9.01 -1.63
N GLY A 136 -16.49 -10.13 -1.88
CA GLY A 136 -15.92 -11.45 -1.59
C GLY A 136 -14.82 -11.79 -2.59
N GLY A 137 -13.95 -12.75 -2.26
CA GLY A 137 -12.89 -13.17 -3.16
C GLY A 137 -11.63 -13.63 -2.45
N ASN A 138 -10.60 -13.91 -3.24
CA ASN A 138 -9.25 -14.15 -2.72
C ASN A 138 -8.49 -12.82 -2.74
N TYR A 139 -7.83 -12.51 -1.63
CA TYR A 139 -6.96 -11.35 -1.50
C TYR A 139 -5.60 -11.79 -1.01
N LYS A 140 -4.57 -11.01 -1.34
CA LYS A 140 -3.25 -11.10 -0.75
C LYS A 140 -2.99 -9.82 0.05
N LEU A 141 -2.50 -10.01 1.27
CA LEU A 141 -2.03 -8.95 2.14
C LEU A 141 -0.51 -8.89 2.04
N TYR A 142 0.03 -7.68 1.95
CA TYR A 142 1.47 -7.41 2.06
C TYR A 142 1.67 -6.59 3.33
N ALA A 143 2.15 -7.24 4.39
CA ALA A 143 2.53 -6.56 5.63
C ALA A 143 4.00 -6.15 5.53
N ASP A 144 4.22 -4.86 5.29
CA ASP A 144 5.54 -4.26 5.13
C ASP A 144 5.95 -3.56 6.43
N PHE A 145 7.09 -3.97 6.97
CA PHE A 145 7.65 -3.44 8.20
C PHE A 145 9.17 -3.53 8.23
N THR A 146 9.78 -2.70 9.07
CA THR A 146 11.23 -2.74 9.32
C THR A 146 11.48 -3.00 10.81
N PRO A 147 11.92 -4.20 11.20
CA PRO A 147 12.37 -4.45 12.57
C PRO A 147 13.59 -3.59 12.90
N LYS A 148 13.80 -3.32 14.19
CA LYS A 148 15.00 -2.63 14.65
C LYS A 148 16.26 -3.41 14.23
N ASP A 149 17.27 -2.69 13.73
CA ASP A 149 18.56 -3.23 13.31
C ASP A 149 18.48 -4.31 12.21
N ALA A 150 17.39 -4.33 11.43
CA ALA A 150 17.18 -5.25 10.32
C ALA A 150 16.77 -4.51 9.04
N VAL A 151 16.82 -5.21 7.92
CA VAL A 151 16.28 -4.72 6.64
C VAL A 151 14.76 -4.83 6.61
N GLN A 152 14.14 -4.10 5.69
CA GLN A 152 12.71 -4.18 5.40
C GLN A 152 12.28 -5.62 5.09
N VAL A 153 11.14 -6.00 5.65
CA VAL A 153 10.49 -7.29 5.46
C VAL A 153 9.09 -7.06 4.91
N VAL A 154 8.71 -7.86 3.90
CA VAL A 154 7.34 -7.90 3.39
C VAL A 154 6.81 -9.31 3.55
N GLU A 155 5.88 -9.49 4.48
CA GLU A 155 5.16 -10.76 4.64
C GLU A 155 3.93 -10.78 3.73
N GLN A 156 3.82 -11.83 2.92
CA GLN A 156 2.66 -12.08 2.08
C GLN A 156 1.72 -13.08 2.75
N ILE A 157 0.46 -12.69 2.92
CA ILE A 157 -0.58 -13.50 3.56
C ILE A 157 -1.76 -13.61 2.61
N ASP A 158 -2.08 -14.84 2.20
CA ASP A 158 -3.29 -15.11 1.41
C ASP A 158 -4.51 -15.24 2.33
N ILE A 159 -5.60 -14.55 2.00
CA ILE A 159 -6.88 -14.62 2.73
C ILE A 159 -8.05 -14.88 1.77
N LYS A 160 -9.12 -15.48 2.30
CA LYS A 160 -10.42 -15.60 1.64
C LYS A 160 -11.43 -14.70 2.34
N VAL A 161 -12.09 -13.84 1.57
CA VAL A 161 -13.24 -13.05 2.00
C VAL A 161 -14.50 -13.73 1.48
N ALA A 162 -15.42 -14.07 2.39
CA ALA A 162 -16.72 -14.63 2.07
C ALA A 162 -17.68 -13.55 1.53
N GLY A 163 -18.68 -13.96 0.76
CA GLY A 163 -19.66 -13.07 0.14
C GLY A 163 -19.60 -13.09 -1.39
N THR A 164 -20.39 -12.22 -2.01
CA THR A 164 -20.46 -12.10 -3.47
C THR A 164 -19.14 -11.59 -4.03
N GLU A 165 -18.54 -12.35 -4.94
CA GLU A 165 -17.39 -11.88 -5.71
C GLU A 165 -17.87 -10.90 -6.79
N ARG A 166 -17.12 -9.82 -7.01
CA ARG A 166 -17.33 -8.96 -8.18
C ARG A 166 -16.92 -9.69 -9.47
N ALA A 167 -17.34 -9.15 -10.61
CA ALA A 167 -16.80 -9.57 -11.89
C ALA A 167 -15.27 -9.39 -11.89
N LYS A 168 -14.56 -10.43 -12.36
CA LYS A 168 -13.10 -10.39 -12.50
C LYS A 168 -12.72 -9.41 -13.59
N VAL A 169 -11.65 -8.66 -13.35
CA VAL A 169 -11.08 -7.74 -14.33
C VAL A 169 -9.80 -8.37 -14.87
N ALA A 170 -9.70 -8.50 -16.19
CA ALA A 170 -8.45 -8.93 -16.81
C ALA A 170 -7.45 -7.77 -16.79
N LEU A 171 -6.21 -8.03 -16.40
CA LEU A 171 -5.15 -7.04 -16.50
C LEU A 171 -4.92 -6.71 -17.98
N GLN A 172 -4.95 -5.43 -18.32
CA GLN A 172 -4.67 -4.93 -19.65
C GLN A 172 -3.52 -3.92 -19.54
N PRO A 173 -2.47 -4.02 -20.37
CA PRO A 173 -1.43 -3.01 -20.39
C PRO A 173 -2.02 -1.62 -20.63
N ASP A 174 -1.66 -0.67 -19.77
CA ASP A 174 -2.07 0.71 -19.96
C ASP A 174 -1.17 1.38 -20.99
N THR A 175 -1.76 1.82 -22.10
CA THR A 175 -1.04 2.54 -23.16
C THR A 175 -1.08 4.06 -22.94
N SER A 176 -1.74 4.52 -21.88
CA SER A 176 -1.89 5.94 -21.55
C SER A 176 -1.21 6.25 -20.21
N PHE A 177 -0.07 6.93 -20.29
CA PHE A 177 0.68 7.40 -19.12
C PHE A 177 0.15 8.70 -18.52
N GLU A 178 -1.07 9.10 -18.87
CA GLU A 178 -1.76 10.25 -18.31
C GLU A 178 -3.01 9.78 -17.58
N LYS A 179 -3.18 10.21 -16.32
CA LYS A 179 -4.35 9.92 -15.49
C LYS A 179 -4.81 11.17 -14.78
N THR A 180 -6.12 11.38 -14.72
CA THR A 180 -6.72 12.50 -13.99
C THR A 180 -7.66 11.97 -12.93
N VAL A 181 -7.42 12.35 -11.67
CA VAL A 181 -8.22 11.97 -10.50
C VAL A 181 -8.36 13.18 -9.60
N ASP A 182 -9.57 13.46 -9.12
CA ASP A 182 -9.88 14.55 -8.16
C ASP A 182 -9.29 15.93 -8.54
N GLY A 183 -9.27 16.24 -9.84
CA GLY A 183 -8.77 17.50 -10.36
C GLY A 183 -7.25 17.61 -10.42
N LEU A 184 -6.51 16.54 -10.12
CA LEU A 184 -5.07 16.42 -10.35
C LEU A 184 -4.83 15.53 -11.56
N LYS A 185 -4.06 16.05 -12.53
CA LYS A 185 -3.57 15.28 -13.66
C LYS A 185 -2.13 14.85 -13.38
N ILE A 186 -1.87 13.55 -13.43
CA ILE A 186 -0.54 12.95 -13.35
C ILE A 186 -0.13 12.46 -14.73
N VAL A 187 1.06 12.85 -15.17
CA VAL A 187 1.71 12.36 -16.38
C VAL A 187 2.98 11.63 -15.99
N MET A 188 3.08 10.36 -16.35
CA MET A 188 4.29 9.56 -16.22
C MET A 188 5.07 9.62 -17.54
N LYS A 189 6.37 9.85 -17.46
CA LYS A 189 7.30 9.81 -18.58
C LYS A 189 8.35 8.74 -18.32
N LEU A 190 8.61 7.94 -19.33
CA LEU A 190 9.64 6.92 -19.30
C LEU A 190 10.90 7.50 -19.92
N SER A 191 12.06 7.33 -19.27
CA SER A 191 13.35 7.73 -19.86
C SER A 191 13.76 6.84 -21.04
N ALA A 192 13.21 5.62 -21.12
CA ALA A 192 13.41 4.66 -22.19
C ALA A 192 12.22 3.68 -22.30
N GLU A 193 12.21 2.86 -23.35
CA GLU A 193 11.27 1.74 -23.47
C GLU A 193 11.49 0.70 -22.36
N ILE A 194 10.40 0.16 -21.78
CA ILE A 194 10.49 -0.85 -20.72
C ILE A 194 11.05 -2.15 -21.30
N LYS A 195 12.24 -2.54 -20.84
CA LYS A 195 12.93 -3.79 -21.23
C LYS A 195 13.41 -4.53 -20.00
N ALA A 196 13.18 -5.84 -19.97
CA ALA A 196 13.63 -6.69 -18.87
C ALA A 196 15.15 -6.58 -18.66
N GLY A 197 15.56 -6.42 -17.40
CA GLY A 197 16.97 -6.30 -17.03
C GLY A 197 17.63 -4.97 -17.36
N GLN A 198 16.90 -3.99 -17.89
CA GLN A 198 17.40 -2.64 -18.14
C GLN A 198 16.89 -1.66 -17.08
N GLU A 199 17.79 -0.80 -16.61
CA GLU A 199 17.42 0.29 -15.73
C GLU A 199 16.64 1.36 -16.51
N LEU A 200 15.60 1.91 -15.88
CA LEU A 200 14.79 2.99 -16.44
C LEU A 200 14.33 3.92 -15.32
N THR A 201 14.08 5.18 -15.66
CA THR A 201 13.55 6.19 -14.74
C THR A 201 12.08 6.45 -15.07
N LEU A 202 11.24 6.44 -14.03
CA LEU A 202 9.84 6.84 -14.10
C LEU A 202 9.71 8.28 -13.59
N ASP A 203 9.51 9.23 -14.50
CA ASP A 203 9.35 10.64 -14.16
C ASP A 203 7.87 10.99 -14.04
N PHE A 204 7.45 11.51 -12.89
CA PHE A 204 6.08 11.94 -12.67
C PHE A 204 5.95 13.45 -12.69
N GLN A 205 4.93 13.95 -13.39
CA GLN A 205 4.58 15.36 -13.45
C GLN A 205 3.12 15.53 -13.05
N ALA A 206 2.87 16.43 -12.10
CA ALA A 206 1.54 16.74 -11.61
C ALA A 206 1.08 18.11 -12.10
N PHE A 207 -0.17 18.19 -12.55
CA PHE A 207 -0.80 19.41 -13.05
C PHE A 207 -2.18 19.56 -12.42
N ASP A 208 -2.60 20.79 -12.14
CA ASP A 208 -4.01 21.04 -11.88
C ASP A 208 -4.80 20.80 -13.18
N ALA A 209 -5.77 19.87 -13.14
CA ALA A 209 -6.47 19.42 -14.33
C ALA A 209 -7.36 20.50 -14.96
N SER A 210 -7.82 21.48 -14.16
CA SER A 210 -8.70 22.55 -14.64
C SER A 210 -7.93 23.63 -15.40
N SER A 211 -6.74 23.99 -14.91
CA SER A 211 -5.92 25.06 -15.47
C SER A 211 -4.81 24.57 -16.40
N GLY A 212 -4.45 23.28 -16.33
CA GLY A 212 -3.34 22.67 -17.05
C GLY A 212 -1.95 23.12 -16.55
N LYS A 213 -1.89 23.92 -15.47
CA LYS A 213 -0.62 24.42 -14.92
C LYS A 213 0.00 23.39 -13.97
N PRO A 214 1.33 23.39 -13.81
CA PRO A 214 1.99 22.52 -12.82
C PRO A 214 1.37 22.69 -11.43
N ALA A 215 1.15 21.58 -10.72
CA ALA A 215 0.73 21.62 -9.34
C ALA A 215 1.91 22.11 -8.48
N THR A 216 1.71 23.18 -7.73
CA THR A 216 2.76 23.81 -6.89
C THR A 216 2.43 23.72 -5.39
N ASP A 217 1.31 23.10 -5.04
CA ASP A 217 0.77 23.01 -3.68
C ASP A 217 0.74 21.56 -3.17
N LEU A 218 1.50 20.66 -3.80
CA LEU A 218 1.70 19.30 -3.30
C LEU A 218 2.37 19.35 -1.91
N GLN A 219 1.89 18.49 -1.02
CA GLN A 219 2.44 18.32 0.31
C GLN A 219 2.81 16.86 0.50
N ASN A 220 3.80 16.62 1.36
CA ASN A 220 4.14 15.27 1.75
C ASN A 220 2.91 14.62 2.38
N TYR A 221 2.63 13.41 1.93
CA TYR A 221 1.68 12.52 2.55
C TYR A 221 2.49 11.36 3.10
N LEU A 222 2.49 11.13 4.42
CA LEU A 222 3.31 10.08 5.04
C LEU A 222 4.82 10.26 4.76
N GLY A 223 5.30 11.50 4.90
CA GLY A 223 6.72 11.82 4.74
C GLY A 223 7.21 12.01 3.30
N GLU A 224 6.47 11.57 2.27
CA GLU A 224 6.91 11.59 0.87
C GLU A 224 5.91 12.29 -0.07
N LEU A 225 6.37 12.74 -1.24
CA LEU A 225 5.51 13.38 -2.25
C LEU A 225 4.65 12.37 -3.02
N ALA A 226 5.12 11.13 -3.15
CA ALA A 226 4.44 10.07 -3.87
C ALA A 226 4.72 8.71 -3.20
N HIS A 227 3.85 7.75 -3.48
CA HIS A 227 3.98 6.37 -3.04
C HIS A 227 3.58 5.49 -4.22
N PHE A 228 4.38 4.46 -4.48
CA PHE A 228 4.22 3.56 -5.61
C PHE A 228 4.28 2.13 -5.15
N VAL A 229 3.47 1.30 -5.79
CA VAL A 229 3.48 -0.14 -5.56
C VAL A 229 3.49 -0.81 -6.91
N ILE A 230 4.42 -1.75 -7.07
CA ILE A 230 4.54 -2.53 -8.30
C ILE A 230 4.34 -3.99 -7.91
N ILE A 231 3.37 -4.63 -8.54
CA ILE A 231 3.00 -6.02 -8.27
C ILE A 231 2.99 -6.76 -9.61
N SER A 232 3.68 -7.89 -9.65
CA SER A 232 3.61 -8.83 -10.77
C SER A 232 2.19 -9.39 -10.93
N GLU A 233 1.79 -9.75 -12.16
CA GLU A 233 0.47 -10.32 -12.43
C GLU A 233 0.19 -11.59 -11.62
N ASP A 234 1.22 -12.40 -11.36
CA ASP A 234 1.11 -13.62 -10.53
C ASP A 234 1.26 -13.35 -9.02
N MET A 235 1.41 -12.08 -8.64
CA MET A 235 1.52 -11.57 -7.27
C MET A 235 2.73 -12.07 -6.48
N LYS A 236 3.73 -12.67 -7.14
CA LYS A 236 4.94 -13.17 -6.47
C LYS A 236 5.92 -12.05 -6.15
N ASP A 237 6.15 -11.19 -7.13
CA ASP A 237 7.01 -10.02 -7.00
C ASP A 237 6.20 -8.81 -6.55
N PHE A 238 6.77 -8.10 -5.57
CA PHE A 238 6.20 -6.92 -4.94
C PHE A 238 7.31 -5.90 -4.65
N VAL A 239 7.05 -4.64 -4.99
CA VAL A 239 7.90 -3.50 -4.66
C VAL A 239 7.03 -2.43 -4.04
N HIS A 240 7.43 -1.93 -2.88
CA HIS A 240 6.89 -0.72 -2.27
C HIS A 240 7.95 0.38 -2.37
N ALA A 241 7.57 1.46 -3.01
CA ALA A 241 8.43 2.57 -3.41
C ALA A 241 7.78 3.90 -3.00
N HIS A 242 8.59 4.92 -2.86
CA HIS A 242 8.22 6.32 -2.68
C HIS A 242 8.94 7.15 -3.73
#